data_AF-A0AAV4A582-F1
#
_entry.id   AF-A0AAV4A582-F1
#
_cell.length_a   1.000
_cell.length_b   1.000
_cell.length_c   1.000
_cell.angle_alpha   90.00
_cell.angle_beta   90.00
_cell.angle_gamma   90.00
#
_symmetry.space_group_name_H-M   'P 1'
#
loop_
_entity.id
_entity.type
_entity.pdbx_description
1 polymer ?
#
loop_
_entity_poly.entity_id
_entity_poly.type
_entity_poly.pdbx_seq_one_letter_code
_entity_poly.pdbx_strand_id
1 'polypeptide(L)'
;MAACAVDESFPQVTDQPKKRPKLCSTTEIRKLEALSGHQTGEDCRSTRLHCFQFTYAEERHSLVGHFNSVFNKDAQDSLLAALINVRSVERKLPIPGVVEEAQNPHDHSYKYHVKVLIGGNAVSIQVCIRAFLYTYDRLWKKNGSNDVVSMISHFIDSYQNPDAI
;
A
#
# COMPACT_ATOMS: atom_id res chain seq x y z
N MET A 1 -84.58 -17.05 8.24
CA MET A 1 -83.29 -17.61 8.68
C MET A 1 -82.21 -16.70 8.13
N ALA A 2 -81.50 -15.99 9.01
CA ALA A 2 -80.52 -14.97 8.64
C ALA A 2 -79.20 -15.61 8.21
N ALA A 3 -78.67 -15.19 7.06
CA ALA A 3 -77.35 -15.59 6.60
C ALA A 3 -76.30 -14.64 7.20
N CYS A 4 -75.36 -15.19 7.97
CA CYS A 4 -74.19 -14.46 8.45
C CYS A 4 -73.15 -14.36 7.32
N ALA A 5 -72.89 -13.15 6.85
CA ALA A 5 -71.74 -12.86 5.98
C ALA A 5 -70.47 -12.77 6.84
N VAL A 6 -69.47 -13.58 6.52
CA VAL A 6 -68.13 -13.49 7.13
C VAL A 6 -67.25 -12.72 6.14
N ASP A 7 -66.97 -11.47 6.47
CA ASP A 7 -65.99 -10.64 5.75
C ASP A 7 -64.58 -11.07 6.19
N GLU A 8 -64.01 -12.10 5.53
CA GLU A 8 -62.59 -12.45 5.67
C GLU A 8 -61.75 -11.50 4.80
N SER A 9 -61.46 -10.31 5.34
CA SER A 9 -60.42 -9.45 4.78
C SER A 9 -59.05 -9.92 5.27
N PHE A 10 -58.37 -10.74 4.44
CA PHE A 10 -56.97 -11.09 4.67
C PHE A 10 -56.07 -9.84 4.53
N PRO A 11 -55.10 -9.62 5.42
CA PRO A 11 -54.16 -8.51 5.29
C PRO A 11 -53.27 -8.72 4.06
N GLN A 12 -53.21 -7.72 3.18
CA GLN A 12 -52.35 -7.76 2.00
C GLN A 12 -50.87 -7.74 2.40
N VAL A 13 -50.17 -8.84 2.14
CA VAL A 13 -48.72 -8.96 2.32
C VAL A 13 -48.04 -8.17 1.20
N THR A 14 -47.35 -7.08 1.53
CA THR A 14 -46.57 -6.31 0.57
C THR A 14 -45.26 -7.04 0.24
N ASP A 15 -45.08 -7.43 -1.03
CA ASP A 15 -43.99 -8.27 -1.58
C ASP A 15 -42.57 -7.65 -1.64
N GLN A 16 -42.30 -6.60 -0.89
CA GLN A 16 -40.95 -5.99 -0.88
C GLN A 16 -40.28 -6.29 0.47
N PRO A 17 -39.50 -7.37 0.58
CA PRO A 17 -38.69 -7.58 1.78
C PRO A 17 -37.73 -6.41 1.92
N LYS A 18 -37.88 -5.62 3.00
CA LYS A 18 -36.91 -4.59 3.38
C LYS A 18 -35.55 -5.28 3.55
N LYS A 19 -34.66 -5.14 2.55
CA LYS A 19 -33.28 -5.59 2.64
C LYS A 19 -32.66 -4.94 3.88
N ARG A 20 -32.24 -5.76 4.84
CA ARG A 20 -31.50 -5.28 6.00
C ARG A 20 -30.25 -4.55 5.48
N PRO A 21 -29.93 -3.35 5.97
CA PRO A 21 -28.68 -2.69 5.62
C PRO A 21 -27.55 -3.65 6.00
N LYS A 22 -26.60 -3.87 5.09
CA LYS A 22 -25.38 -4.59 5.41
C LYS A 22 -24.59 -3.74 6.40
N LEU A 23 -24.78 -4.00 7.69
CA LEU A 23 -23.89 -3.52 8.73
C LEU A 23 -22.57 -4.28 8.52
N CYS A 24 -21.64 -3.60 7.85
CA CYS A 24 -20.27 -4.05 7.73
C CYS A 24 -19.73 -4.34 9.14
N SER A 25 -19.04 -5.46 9.31
CA SER A 25 -18.48 -5.82 10.62
C SER A 25 -17.56 -4.70 11.09
N THR A 26 -17.53 -4.39 12.39
CA THR A 26 -16.57 -3.42 12.93
C THR A 26 -15.13 -3.79 12.59
N THR A 27 -14.84 -5.08 12.40
CA THR A 27 -13.55 -5.58 11.90
C THR A 27 -13.29 -5.18 10.45
N GLU A 28 -14.29 -5.24 9.57
CA GLU A 28 -14.16 -4.85 8.16
C GLU A 28 -14.03 -3.33 8.03
N ILE A 29 -14.78 -2.56 8.84
CA ILE A 29 -14.64 -1.10 8.92
C ILE A 29 -13.20 -0.74 9.32
N ARG A 30 -12.65 -1.38 10.36
CA ARG A 30 -11.25 -1.18 10.77
C ARG A 30 -10.24 -1.55 9.68
N LYS A 31 -10.51 -2.58 8.87
CA LYS A 31 -9.67 -2.94 7.72
C LYS A 31 -9.72 -1.87 6.63
N LEU A 32 -10.90 -1.35 6.31
CA LEU A 32 -11.06 -0.28 5.30
C LEU A 32 -10.43 1.05 5.77
N GLU A 33 -10.58 1.38 7.05
CA GLU A 33 -9.87 2.52 7.68
C GLU A 33 -8.36 2.32 7.72
N ALA A 34 -7.88 1.06 7.71
CA ALA A 34 -6.47 0.76 7.58
C ALA A 34 -5.95 1.03 6.17
N LEU A 35 -6.70 0.62 5.15
CA LEU A 35 -6.32 0.76 3.75
C LEU A 35 -6.39 2.20 3.22
N SER A 36 -7.25 3.04 3.81
CA SER A 36 -7.50 4.42 3.37
C SER A 36 -6.76 5.49 4.19
N GLY A 37 -5.97 5.10 5.19
CA GLY A 37 -5.37 6.01 6.17
C GLY A 37 -3.97 6.54 5.82
N HIS A 38 -3.42 6.23 4.64
CA HIS A 38 -2.07 6.65 4.27
C HIS A 38 -1.99 8.16 4.07
N GLN A 39 -0.91 8.77 4.52
CA GLN A 39 -0.65 10.21 4.42
C GLN A 39 0.82 10.46 4.10
N THR A 40 1.09 11.48 3.28
CA THR A 40 2.46 11.85 2.94
C THR A 40 3.20 12.37 4.19
N GLY A 41 4.36 11.79 4.48
CA GLY A 41 5.28 12.20 5.54
C GLY A 41 6.16 13.40 5.18
N GLU A 42 7.07 13.74 6.09
CA GLU A 42 8.00 14.87 5.94
C GLU A 42 9.08 14.61 4.86
N ASP A 43 9.74 15.69 4.41
CA ASP A 43 10.83 15.61 3.43
C ASP A 43 12.00 14.74 3.94
N CYS A 44 12.45 13.80 3.11
CA CYS A 44 13.58 12.92 3.40
C CYS A 44 14.93 13.65 3.52
N ARG A 45 15.02 14.92 3.08
CA ARG A 45 16.23 15.77 3.06
C ARG A 45 17.44 15.10 2.40
N SER A 46 17.21 14.15 1.50
CA SER A 46 18.29 13.42 0.85
C SER A 46 18.97 14.29 -0.20
N THR A 47 20.23 14.63 0.06
CA THR A 47 21.08 15.44 -0.84
C THR A 47 21.55 14.69 -2.09
N ARG A 48 21.47 13.35 -2.10
CA ARG A 48 21.99 12.53 -3.20
C ARG A 48 21.02 12.41 -4.38
N LEU A 49 19.72 12.27 -4.06
CA LEU A 49 18.68 11.98 -5.05
C LEU A 49 17.68 13.12 -5.21
N HIS A 50 17.77 14.17 -4.38
CA HIS A 50 16.90 15.36 -4.46
C HIS A 50 15.40 15.00 -4.61
N CYS A 51 14.94 13.98 -3.88
CA CYS A 51 13.66 13.30 -4.14
C CYS A 51 12.45 14.25 -4.15
N PHE A 52 12.45 15.28 -3.29
CA PHE A 52 11.37 16.24 -3.14
C PHE A 52 11.55 17.54 -3.94
N GLN A 53 12.66 17.67 -4.68
CA GLN A 53 12.81 18.75 -5.65
C GLN A 53 12.00 18.49 -6.92
N PHE A 54 11.82 17.21 -7.27
CA PHE A 54 11.08 16.78 -8.45
C PHE A 54 9.66 16.28 -8.15
N THR A 55 9.26 16.25 -6.87
CA THR A 55 7.91 15.84 -6.46
C THR A 55 7.27 16.91 -5.59
N TYR A 56 6.29 17.62 -6.15
CA TYR A 56 5.56 18.66 -5.43
C TYR A 56 4.54 18.05 -4.46
N ALA A 57 4.05 18.85 -3.50
CA ALA A 57 3.11 18.36 -2.48
C ALA A 57 1.79 17.85 -3.09
N GLU A 58 1.27 18.55 -4.10
CA GLU A 58 0.01 18.20 -4.76
C GLU A 58 0.09 16.85 -5.48
N GLU A 59 1.19 16.59 -6.18
CA GLU A 59 1.43 15.33 -6.90
C GLU A 59 1.54 14.15 -5.93
N ARG A 60 2.19 14.37 -4.77
CA ARG A 60 2.27 13.38 -3.70
C ARG A 60 0.91 13.09 -3.09
N HIS A 61 0.08 14.11 -2.90
CA HIS A 61 -1.30 13.92 -2.42
C HIS A 61 -2.15 13.16 -3.46
N SER A 62 -1.97 13.43 -4.74
CA SER A 62 -2.64 12.68 -5.82
C SER A 62 -2.22 11.21 -5.83
N LEU A 63 -0.93 10.94 -5.65
CA LEU A 63 -0.38 9.60 -5.51
C LEU A 63 -0.99 8.83 -4.34
N VAL A 64 -1.04 9.44 -3.16
CA VAL A 64 -1.65 8.85 -1.96
C VAL A 64 -3.15 8.65 -2.16
N GLY A 65 -3.83 9.60 -2.81
CA GLY A 65 -5.25 9.47 -3.16
C GLY A 65 -5.51 8.27 -4.06
N HIS A 66 -4.66 8.07 -5.08
CA HIS A 66 -4.75 6.89 -5.95
C HIS A 66 -4.46 5.60 -5.16
N PHE A 67 -3.43 5.60 -4.31
CA PHE A 67 -3.09 4.45 -3.49
C PHE A 67 -4.23 4.04 -2.54
N ASN A 68 -4.83 5.02 -1.86
CA ASN A 68 -5.97 4.82 -0.97
C ASN A 68 -7.27 4.45 -1.70
N SER A 69 -7.38 4.72 -3.01
CA SER A 69 -8.52 4.28 -3.82
C SER A 69 -8.51 2.77 -4.11
N VAL A 70 -7.36 2.10 -3.91
CA VAL A 70 -7.23 0.66 -4.08
C VAL A 70 -7.73 -0.03 -2.81
N PHE A 71 -8.87 -0.71 -2.91
CA PHE A 71 -9.55 -1.33 -1.76
C PHE A 71 -8.97 -2.67 -1.29
N ASN A 72 -8.00 -3.24 -2.01
CA ASN A 72 -7.41 -4.54 -1.66
C ASN A 72 -5.94 -4.39 -1.25
N LYS A 73 -5.56 -5.00 -0.12
CA LYS A 73 -4.17 -5.03 0.37
C LYS A 73 -3.24 -5.67 -0.64
N ASP A 74 -3.61 -6.81 -1.21
CA ASP A 74 -2.77 -7.50 -2.19
C ASP A 74 -2.54 -6.65 -3.44
N ALA A 75 -3.52 -5.83 -3.82
CA ALA A 75 -3.40 -4.91 -4.95
C ALA A 75 -2.54 -3.68 -4.60
N GLN A 76 -2.63 -3.17 -3.36
CA GLN A 76 -1.72 -2.15 -2.84
C GLN A 76 -0.28 -2.66 -2.79
N ASP A 77 -0.07 -3.88 -2.29
CA ASP A 77 1.24 -4.52 -2.22
C ASP A 77 1.80 -4.81 -3.63
N SER A 78 0.97 -5.29 -4.55
CA SER A 78 1.37 -5.49 -5.96
C SER A 78 1.78 -4.17 -6.62
N LEU A 79 1.07 -3.07 -6.33
CA LEU A 79 1.42 -1.76 -6.85
C LEU A 79 2.77 -1.28 -6.31
N LEU A 80 2.99 -1.41 -4.99
CA LEU A 80 4.25 -1.07 -4.35
C LEU A 80 5.41 -1.93 -4.88
N ALA A 81 5.19 -3.23 -5.08
CA ALA A 81 6.19 -4.14 -5.64
C ALA A 81 6.57 -3.73 -7.08
N ALA A 82 5.59 -3.32 -7.89
CA ALA A 82 5.83 -2.83 -9.25
C ALA A 82 6.64 -1.52 -9.32
N LEU A 83 6.78 -0.81 -8.19
CA LEU A 83 7.59 0.40 -8.08
C LEU A 83 9.03 0.13 -7.61
N ILE A 84 9.35 -1.12 -7.25
CA ILE A 84 10.67 -1.54 -6.79
C ILE A 84 11.37 -2.31 -7.90
N ASN A 85 12.50 -1.77 -8.37
CA ASN A 85 13.38 -2.42 -9.32
C ASN A 85 14.50 -3.16 -8.57
N VAL A 86 14.52 -4.48 -8.68
CA VAL A 86 15.59 -5.33 -8.15
C VAL A 86 16.67 -5.51 -9.22
N ARG A 87 17.94 -5.34 -8.85
CA ARG A 87 19.10 -5.64 -9.71
C ARG A 87 20.05 -6.57 -8.97
N SER A 88 20.49 -7.64 -9.61
CA SER A 88 21.58 -8.46 -9.08
C SER A 88 22.90 -7.68 -9.09
N VAL A 89 23.72 -7.88 -8.06
CA VAL A 89 25.05 -7.27 -7.97
C VAL A 89 26.03 -8.15 -8.73
N GLU A 90 26.38 -7.76 -9.96
CA GLU A 90 27.22 -8.56 -10.86
C GLU A 90 28.71 -8.60 -10.45
N ARG A 91 29.20 -7.55 -9.77
CA ARG A 91 30.61 -7.42 -9.38
C ARG A 91 30.74 -6.76 -8.01
N LYS A 92 31.30 -7.50 -7.05
CA LYS A 92 31.66 -7.00 -5.72
C LYS A 92 33.14 -6.63 -5.77
N LEU A 93 33.45 -5.36 -5.47
CA LEU A 93 34.85 -4.95 -5.31
C LEU A 93 35.35 -5.51 -3.97
N PRO A 94 36.45 -6.27 -3.93
CA PRO A 94 37.02 -6.71 -2.67
C PRO A 94 37.45 -5.48 -1.86
N ILE A 95 36.93 -5.36 -0.64
CA ILE A 95 37.35 -4.32 0.30
C ILE A 95 38.67 -4.79 0.92
N PRO A 96 39.78 -4.05 0.73
CA PRO A 96 41.07 -4.45 1.28
C PRO A 96 40.99 -4.53 2.82
N GLY A 97 41.39 -5.66 3.40
CA GLY A 97 41.49 -5.84 4.86
C GLY A 97 40.25 -6.39 5.56
N VAL A 98 39.18 -6.75 4.83
CA VAL A 98 38.00 -7.39 5.40
C VAL A 98 37.98 -8.88 5.03
N VAL A 99 37.91 -9.75 6.04
CA VAL A 99 37.76 -11.21 5.87
C VAL A 99 36.42 -11.49 5.18
N GLU A 100 36.41 -12.35 4.15
CA GLU A 100 35.22 -12.62 3.32
C GLU A 100 34.00 -13.05 4.15
N GLU A 101 34.20 -13.75 5.27
CA GLU A 101 33.14 -14.23 6.18
C GLU A 101 32.43 -13.11 6.97
N ALA A 102 33.09 -11.95 7.17
CA ALA A 102 32.51 -10.81 7.88
C ALA A 102 31.73 -9.86 6.95
N GLN A 103 31.86 -10.05 5.64
CA GLN A 103 31.02 -9.38 4.68
C GLN A 103 29.72 -10.18 4.63
N ASN A 104 28.61 -9.57 5.04
CA ASN A 104 27.27 -10.03 4.66
C ASN A 104 26.77 -9.13 3.51
N PRO A 105 27.39 -9.19 2.31
CA PRO A 105 27.07 -8.27 1.24
C PRO A 105 25.74 -8.65 0.62
N HIS A 106 24.82 -7.69 0.53
CA HIS A 106 23.58 -7.89 -0.22
C HIS A 106 23.88 -8.34 -1.66
N ASP A 107 23.24 -9.44 -2.07
CA ASP A 107 23.35 -9.96 -3.45
C ASP A 107 22.55 -9.12 -4.45
N HIS A 108 21.66 -8.27 -3.95
CA HIS A 108 20.74 -7.47 -4.73
C HIS A 108 20.82 -6.00 -4.33
N SER A 109 20.68 -5.14 -5.34
CA SER A 109 20.50 -3.69 -5.20
C SER A 109 19.07 -3.32 -5.55
N TYR A 110 18.44 -2.53 -4.68
CA TYR A 110 17.04 -2.11 -4.82
C TYR A 110 16.98 -0.64 -5.24
N LYS A 111 16.17 -0.34 -6.27
CA LYS A 111 15.87 1.02 -6.71
C LYS A 111 14.37 1.28 -6.58
N TYR A 112 14.02 2.38 -5.92
CA TYR A 112 12.63 2.75 -5.66
C TYR A 112 12.21 3.84 -6.64
N HIS A 113 11.05 3.66 -7.26
CA HIS A 113 10.48 4.62 -8.20
C HIS A 113 9.11 5.09 -7.75
N VAL A 114 8.74 6.30 -8.13
CA VAL A 114 7.42 6.87 -7.91
C VAL A 114 6.91 7.43 -9.23
N LYS A 115 5.65 7.16 -9.59
CA LYS A 115 5.03 7.62 -10.83
C LYS A 115 4.19 8.87 -10.57
N VAL A 116 4.74 10.05 -10.85
CA VAL A 116 4.01 11.33 -10.71
C VAL A 116 3.40 11.76 -12.03
N LEU A 117 2.28 12.48 -11.97
CA LEU A 117 1.65 13.12 -13.12
C LEU A 117 2.08 14.59 -13.18
N ILE A 118 3.03 14.92 -14.04
CA ILE A 118 3.50 16.30 -14.25
C ILE A 118 2.94 16.79 -15.58
N GLY A 119 2.06 17.80 -15.54
CA GLY A 119 1.48 18.39 -16.76
C GLY A 119 0.71 17.40 -17.65
N GLY A 120 0.09 16.38 -17.05
CA GLY A 120 -0.65 15.33 -17.77
C GLY A 120 0.19 14.13 -18.23
N ASN A 121 1.52 14.16 -18.02
CA ASN A 121 2.40 13.04 -18.37
C ASN A 121 2.81 12.26 -17.12
N ALA A 122 2.74 10.93 -17.19
CA ALA A 122 3.20 10.04 -16.13
C ALA A 122 4.73 9.88 -16.20
N VAL A 123 5.45 10.46 -15.24
CA VAL A 123 6.91 10.44 -15.14
C VAL A 123 7.32 9.55 -13.97
N SER A 124 8.23 8.62 -14.20
CA SER A 124 8.83 7.79 -13.15
C SER A 124 10.09 8.44 -12.59
N ILE A 125 10.04 8.85 -11.32
CA ILE A 125 11.16 9.48 -10.61
C ILE A 125 11.80 8.46 -9.68
N GLN A 126 13.13 8.38 -9.68
CA GLN A 126 13.86 7.55 -8.71
C GLN A 126 13.92 8.27 -7.36
N VAL A 127 13.55 7.58 -6.29
CA VAL A 127 13.55 8.11 -4.93
C VAL A 127 14.40 7.24 -4.00
N CYS A 128 14.79 7.78 -2.85
CA CYS A 128 15.40 7.00 -1.78
C CYS A 128 14.33 6.16 -1.05
N ILE A 129 14.75 5.10 -0.37
CA ILE A 129 13.83 4.25 0.43
C ILE A 129 13.03 5.08 1.45
N ARG A 130 13.64 6.08 2.08
CA ARG A 130 12.95 6.96 3.05
C ARG A 130 11.85 7.78 2.39
N ALA A 131 12.13 8.38 1.23
CA ALA A 131 11.13 9.14 0.48
C ALA A 131 10.01 8.22 -0.03
N PHE A 132 10.35 7.01 -0.47
CA PHE A 132 9.37 6.00 -0.88
C PHE A 132 8.42 5.66 0.27
N LEU A 133 8.99 5.34 1.45
CA LEU A 133 8.21 5.10 2.66
C LEU A 133 7.34 6.33 2.99
N TYR A 134 7.91 7.53 3.12
CA TYR A 134 7.14 8.73 3.42
C TYR A 134 6.06 9.06 2.39
N THR A 135 6.18 8.61 1.14
CA THR A 135 5.13 8.83 0.14
C THR A 135 3.91 7.96 0.42
N TYR A 136 4.10 6.71 0.84
CA TYR A 136 3.04 5.72 1.01
C TYR A 136 2.74 5.36 2.47
N ASP A 137 3.38 6.00 3.44
CA ASP A 137 3.26 5.61 4.84
C ASP A 137 1.92 6.01 5.47
N ARG A 138 1.54 5.26 6.50
CA ARG A 138 0.45 5.61 7.41
C ARG A 138 1.07 6.27 8.63
N LEU A 139 0.94 7.60 8.74
CA LEU A 139 1.34 8.44 9.89
C LEU A 139 2.25 7.77 10.95
N TRP A 140 3.50 8.25 11.04
CA TRP A 140 4.61 7.93 11.97
C TRP A 140 4.32 7.96 13.50
N LYS A 141 3.11 7.62 13.97
CA LYS A 141 2.67 7.92 15.35
C LYS A 141 1.94 6.82 16.12
N LYS A 142 1.88 5.58 15.67
CA LYS A 142 1.42 4.49 16.57
C LYS A 142 2.35 3.30 16.47
N ASN A 143 2.82 2.86 17.63
CA ASN A 143 3.71 1.73 17.90
C ASN A 143 3.19 0.38 17.35
N GLY A 144 3.02 0.27 16.05
CA GLY A 144 2.59 -0.93 15.35
C GLY A 144 3.44 -1.10 14.09
N SER A 145 3.70 -2.36 13.74
CA SER A 145 4.43 -2.73 12.53
C SER A 145 3.87 -1.98 11.32
N ASN A 146 4.76 -1.32 10.60
CA ASN A 146 4.42 -0.56 9.40
C ASN A 146 4.12 -1.54 8.26
N ASP A 147 2.91 -1.49 7.71
CA ASP A 147 2.45 -2.42 6.66
C ASP A 147 3.34 -2.35 5.41
N VAL A 148 3.76 -1.15 5.00
CA VAL A 148 4.63 -0.93 3.83
C VAL A 148 6.04 -1.44 4.10
N VAL A 149 6.59 -1.17 5.30
CA VAL A 149 7.92 -1.68 5.69
C VAL A 149 7.90 -3.20 5.80
N SER A 150 6.86 -3.79 6.41
CA SER A 150 6.70 -5.24 6.53
C SER A 150 6.63 -5.88 5.15
N MET A 151 5.88 -5.28 4.23
CA MET A 151 5.79 -5.74 2.85
C MET A 151 7.15 -5.67 2.15
N ILE A 152 7.88 -4.55 2.27
CA ILE A 152 9.21 -4.41 1.65
C ILE A 152 10.20 -5.41 2.24
N SER A 153 10.18 -5.64 3.55
CA SER A 153 11.03 -6.65 4.19
C SER A 153 10.70 -8.05 3.67
N HIS A 154 9.42 -8.45 3.64
CA HIS A 154 8.99 -9.73 3.08
C HIS A 154 9.39 -9.89 1.61
N PHE A 155 9.23 -8.82 0.82
CA PHE A 155 9.67 -8.80 -0.57
C PHE A 155 11.18 -9.03 -0.66
N ILE A 156 12.00 -8.30 0.09
CA ILE A 156 13.46 -8.44 0.10
C ILE A 156 13.88 -9.86 0.54
N ASP A 157 13.26 -10.38 1.61
CA ASP A 157 13.58 -11.70 2.16
C ASP A 157 13.26 -12.83 1.17
N SER A 158 12.14 -12.72 0.43
CA SER A 158 11.79 -13.69 -0.61
C SER A 158 12.78 -13.73 -1.78
N TYR A 159 13.43 -12.59 -2.07
CA TYR A 159 14.49 -12.53 -3.10
C TYR A 159 15.85 -13.03 -2.61
N GLN A 160 16.13 -12.90 -1.31
CA GLN A 160 17.39 -13.37 -0.73
C GLN A 160 17.38 -14.87 -0.43
N ASN A 161 16.20 -15.44 -0.10
CA ASN A 161 16.04 -16.85 0.23
C ASN A 161 14.96 -17.51 -0.66
N PRO A 162 15.25 -17.80 -1.94
CA PRO A 162 14.29 -18.43 -2.84
C PRO A 162 13.90 -19.85 -2.42
N ASP A 163 14.71 -20.51 -1.57
CA ASP A 163 14.51 -21.90 -1.11
C ASP A 163 13.66 -22.02 0.17
N ALA A 164 13.10 -20.91 0.69
CA ALA A 164 12.30 -20.89 1.91
C ALA A 164 10.78 -21.13 1.69
N ILE A 165 10.38 -21.66 0.53
CA ILE A 165 8.99 -21.99 0.16
C ILE A 165 8.84 -23.51 0.02
#